data_AF-A0AAD0TC59-F1
#
_entry.id   AF-A0AAD0TC59-F1
#
_cell.length_a   1.000
_cell.length_b   1.000
_cell.length_c   1.000
_cell.angle_alpha   90.00
_cell.angle_beta   90.00
_cell.angle_gamma   90.00
#
_symmetry.space_group_name_H-M   'P 1'
#
loop_
_entity.id
_entity.type
_entity.pdbx_description
1 polymer ?
#
loop_
_entity_poly.entity_id
_entity_poly.type
_entity_poly.pdbx_seq_one_letter_code
_entity_poly.pdbx_strand_id
1 'polypeptide(L)' 'MSHVDVMSLVGTAVPETLRAAGHMACWFVVVDGVMRSGPFTSRDAAGANQAIWQLELARRESSPYRLAA' A
#
# COMPACT_ATOMS: atom_id res chain seq x y z
N MET A 1 -3.28 16.79 -1.56
CA MET A 1 -3.95 15.48 -1.59
C MET A 1 -2.87 14.44 -1.80
N SER A 2 -2.61 13.63 -0.77
CA SER A 2 -1.73 12.48 -0.91
C SER A 2 -2.41 11.39 -1.75
N HIS A 3 -1.68 10.78 -2.67
CA HIS A 3 -2.18 9.74 -3.56
C HIS A 3 -1.85 8.36 -3.02
N VAL A 4 -2.84 7.46 -3.01
CA VAL A 4 -2.69 6.08 -2.52
C VAL A 4 -2.93 5.10 -3.67
N ASP A 5 -1.87 4.40 -4.07
CA ASP A 5 -1.87 3.41 -5.14
C ASP A 5 -1.69 1.99 -4.62
N VAL A 6 -2.14 1.02 -5.40
CA VAL A 6 -1.78 -0.38 -5.24
C VAL A 6 -0.87 -0.78 -6.41
N MET A 7 0.41 -1.01 -6.12
CA MET A 7 1.36 -1.52 -7.09
C MET A 7 1.42 -3.05 -7.05
N SER A 8 1.73 -3.66 -8.19
CA SER A 8 1.97 -5.10 -8.29
C SER A 8 3.42 -5.37 -8.69
N LEU A 9 4.08 -6.30 -7.99
CA LEU A 9 5.34 -6.89 -8.40
C LEU A 9 5.06 -8.28 -8.96
N VAL A 10 5.73 -8.63 -10.05
CA VAL A 10 5.52 -9.88 -10.78
C VAL A 10 6.86 -10.53 -11.08
N GLY A 11 6.90 -11.87 -11.04
CA GLY A 11 8.09 -12.65 -11.39
C GLY A 11 9.25 -12.44 -10.40
N THR A 12 10.41 -12.01 -10.90
CA THR A 12 11.64 -11.87 -10.09
C THR A 12 11.60 -10.72 -9.08
N ALA A 13 10.68 -9.77 -9.25
CA ALA A 13 10.46 -8.70 -8.28
C ALA A 13 9.67 -9.17 -7.04
N VAL A 14 9.07 -10.36 -7.09
CA VAL A 14 8.37 -10.95 -5.93
C VAL A 14 9.40 -11.45 -4.91
N PRO A 15 9.21 -11.17 -3.60
CA PRO A 15 10.11 -11.67 -2.55
C PRO A 15 10.31 -13.18 -2.62
N GLU A 16 11.54 -13.63 -2.36
CA GLU A 16 11.92 -15.04 -2.48
C GLU A 16 11.02 -15.97 -1.66
N THR A 17 10.64 -15.55 -0.45
CA THR A 17 9.75 -16.31 0.44
C THR A 17 8.38 -16.56 -0.17
N LEU A 18 7.80 -15.54 -0.83
CA LEU A 18 6.51 -15.65 -1.51
C LEU A 18 6.62 -16.45 -2.81
N ARG A 19 7.72 -16.28 -3.55
CA ARG A 19 8.00 -17.06 -4.76
C ARG A 19 8.19 -18.55 -4.45
N ALA A 20 8.91 -18.88 -3.38
CA ALA A 20 9.07 -20.25 -2.90
C ALA A 20 7.74 -20.89 -2.48
N ALA A 21 6.78 -20.08 -2.01
CA ALA A 21 5.42 -20.51 -1.72
C ALA A 21 4.50 -20.61 -2.97
N GLY A 22 5.02 -20.34 -4.17
CA GLY A 22 4.27 -20.44 -5.43
C GLY A 22 3.57 -19.16 -5.87
N HIS A 23 3.72 -18.05 -5.17
CA HIS A 23 3.15 -16.76 -5.61
C HIS A 23 3.99 -16.16 -6.75
N MET A 24 3.35 -15.92 -7.90
CA MET A 24 3.97 -15.26 -9.06
C MET A 24 3.77 -13.74 -9.09
N ALA A 25 2.91 -13.22 -8.21
CA ALA A 25 2.66 -11.80 -8.02
C ALA A 25 2.43 -11.48 -6.54
N CYS A 26 2.80 -10.26 -6.15
CA CYS A 26 2.41 -9.67 -4.88
C CYS A 26 2.02 -8.19 -5.07
N TRP A 27 1.34 -7.63 -4.09
CA TRP A 27 0.81 -6.26 -4.13
C TRP A 27 1.28 -5.44 -2.94
N PHE A 28 1.44 -4.15 -3.14
CA PHE A 28 1.85 -3.20 -2.10
C PHE A 28 1.02 -1.94 -2.18
N VAL A 29 0.76 -1.33 -1.02
CA VAL A 29 0.22 0.02 -0.95
C VAL A 29 1.36 1.01 -1.01
N VAL A 30 1.25 1.95 -1.93
CA VAL A 30 2.20 3.03 -2.17
C VAL A 30 1.49 4.35 -1.90
N VAL A 31 2.10 5.19 -1.09
CA VAL A 31 1.59 6.54 -0.80
C VAL A 31 2.62 7.55 -1.28
N ASP A 32 2.22 8.41 -2.21
CA ASP A 32 3.08 9.44 -2.82
C ASP A 32 4.42 8.85 -3.34
N GLY A 33 4.35 7.68 -3.98
CA GLY A 33 5.51 6.98 -4.55
C GLY A 33 6.34 6.17 -3.55
N VAL A 34 6.00 6.19 -2.25
CA VAL A 34 6.71 5.43 -1.21
C VAL A 34 5.92 4.18 -0.82
N MET A 35 6.53 3.00 -0.84
CA MET A 35 5.93 1.78 -0.30
C MET A 35 5.67 1.93 1.20
N ARG A 36 4.40 1.80 1.60
CA ARG A 36 3.96 1.95 2.99
C ARG A 36 3.49 0.67 3.65
N SER A 37 3.33 -0.41 2.88
CA SER A 37 2.91 -1.71 3.38
C SER A 37 3.94 -2.81 3.11
N GLY A 38 3.76 -3.95 3.77
CA GLY A 38 4.39 -5.20 3.34
C GLY A 38 3.74 -5.78 2.07
N PRO A 39 4.32 -6.88 1.54
CA PRO A 39 3.77 -7.58 0.38
C PRO A 39 2.48 -8.32 0.74
N PHE A 40 1.42 -8.05 0.00
CA PHE A 40 0.18 -8.81 0.05
C PHE A 40 0.18 -9.90 -1.02
N THR A 41 -0.37 -11.07 -0.70
CA THR A 41 -0.53 -12.21 -1.62
C THR A 41 -1.83 -12.15 -2.42
N SER A 42 -2.70 -11.18 -2.15
CA SER A 42 -3.95 -10.93 -2.88
C SER A 42 -4.13 -9.43 -3.11
N ARG A 43 -4.68 -9.09 -4.28
CA ARG A 43 -5.05 -7.70 -4.63
C ARG A 43 -6.12 -7.16 -3.67
N ASP A 44 -7.07 -7.98 -3.25
CA ASP A 44 -8.17 -7.54 -2.38
C ASP A 44 -7.65 -7.16 -0.98
N ALA A 45 -6.68 -7.92 -0.47
CA ALA A 45 -6.02 -7.60 0.80
C ALA A 45 -5.26 -6.26 0.71
N ALA A 46 -4.58 -6.00 -0.40
CA ALA A 46 -3.95 -4.71 -0.65
C ALA A 46 -4.98 -3.59 -0.80
N GLY A 47 -6.12 -3.84 -1.45
CA GLY A 47 -7.23 -2.88 -1.58
C GLY A 47 -7.87 -2.51 -0.24
N ALA A 48 -8.06 -3.47 0.65
CA ALA A 48 -8.51 -3.19 2.02
C ALA A 48 -7.49 -2.30 2.77
N ASN A 49 -6.20 -2.55 2.61
CA ASN A 49 -5.16 -1.71 3.20
C ASN A 49 -5.10 -0.31 2.56
N GLN A 50 -5.32 -0.21 1.24
CA GLN A 50 -5.44 1.06 0.52
C GLN A 50 -6.58 1.91 1.09
N ALA A 51 -7.75 1.32 1.33
CA ALA A 51 -8.90 2.02 1.92
C ALA A 51 -8.59 2.55 3.33
N ILE A 52 -7.89 1.76 4.16
CA ILE A 52 -7.43 2.21 5.49
C ILE A 52 -6.49 3.42 5.36
N TRP A 53 -5.54 3.38 4.41
CA TRP A 53 -4.63 4.51 4.14
C TRP A 53 -5.38 5.77 3.69
N GLN A 54 -6.37 5.63 2.82
CA GLN A 54 -7.20 6.75 2.37
C GLN A 54 -7.96 7.39 3.55
N LEU A 55 -8.53 6.58 4.44
CA LEU A 55 -9.21 7.07 5.65
C LEU A 55 -8.23 7.78 6.60
N GLU A 56 -7.04 7.21 6.81
CA GLU A 56 -5.99 7.84 7.62
C GLU A 56 -5.59 9.21 7.06
N LEU A 57 -5.36 9.29 5.74
CA LEU A 57 -4.96 10.53 5.09
C LEU A 57 -6.08 11.56 5.12
N ALA A 58 -7.33 11.18 4.84
CA ALA A 58 -8.48 12.07 4.95
C ALA A 58 -8.64 12.61 6.38
N ARG A 59 -8.42 11.77 7.40
CA ARG A 59 -8.44 12.18 8.80
C ARG A 59 -7.29 13.12 9.14
N ARG A 60 -6.08 12.83 8.63
CA ARG A 60 -4.91 13.72 8.77
C ARG A 60 -5.13 15.05 8.09
N GLU A 61 -5.83 15.08 6.94
CA GLU A 61 -6.28 16.23 6.14
C GLU A 61 -7.51 16.98 6.72
N SER A 62 -8.20 16.38 7.69
CA SER A 62 -9.30 17.03 8.42
C SER A 62 -8.92 17.49 9.83
N SER A 63 -7.77 17.05 10.35
CA SER A 63 -7.28 17.45 11.68
C SER A 63 -7.15 18.98 11.84
N PRO A 64 -7.81 19.60 12.83
CA PRO A 64 -7.79 21.06 13.06
C PRO A 64 -6.42 21.58 13.53
N TYR A 65 -5.47 20.69 13.87
CA TYR A 65 -4.13 21.06 14.31
C TYR A 65 -3.10 21.16 13.17
N ARG A 66 -3.50 20.99 11.90
CA ARG A 66 -2.54 20.96 10.76
C ARG A 66 -1.95 22.32 10.40
N LEU A 67 -2.50 23.43 10.85
CA LEU A 67 -2.05 24.78 10.46
C LEU A 67 -0.86 25.34 11.29
N ALA A 68 -0.25 24.53 12.16
CA ALA A 68 0.78 25.00 13.09
C ALA A 68 2.23 24.59 12.74
N ALA A 69 2.51 24.13 11.52
CA ALA A 69 3.85 23.71 11.09
C ALA A 69 4.36 24.50 9.89
#